data_AF-A0A935SW00-F1
#
_entry.id   AF-A0A935SW00-F1
#
_cell.length_a   1.000
_cell.length_b   1.000
_cell.length_c   1.000
_cell.angle_alpha   90.00
_cell.angle_beta   90.00
_cell.angle_gamma   90.00
#
_symmetry.space_group_name_H-M   'P 1'
#
loop_
_entity.id
_entity.type
_entity.pdbx_description
1 polymer ?
#
loop_
_entity_poly.entity_id
_entity_poly.type
_entity_poly.pdbx_seq_one_letter_code
_entity_poly.pdbx_strand_id
1 'polypeptide(L)' 'MKFLHIADVHLGCTRYQLAESPRDFFDAWVDVLQRYAIDEKVDFVIMCGDFFHKDRYRPKR' A
#
# COMPACT_ATOMS: atom_id res chain seq x y z
N MET A 1 -15.42 5.24 17.53
CA MET A 1 -14.98 5.38 16.14
C MET A 1 -13.48 5.17 16.09
N LYS A 2 -13.03 4.17 15.35
CA LYS A 2 -11.63 3.76 15.22
C LYS A 2 -11.26 3.80 13.75
N PHE A 3 -10.12 4.39 13.41
CA PHE A 3 -9.69 4.52 12.03
C PHE A 3 -8.20 4.25 11.90
N LEU A 4 -7.79 3.78 10.72
CA LEU A 4 -6.39 3.64 10.33
C LEU A 4 -5.99 4.84 9.47
N HIS A 5 -4.86 5.46 9.78
CA HIS A 5 -4.28 6.55 8.99
C HIS A 5 -2.90 6.15 8.50
N ILE A 6 -2.68 6.19 7.19
CA ILE A 6 -1.44 5.72 6.56
C ILE A 6 -1.13 6.54 5.30
N ALA A 7 0.15 6.63 4.92
CA ALA A 7 0.66 7.38 3.79
C ALA A 7 1.83 6.66 3.12
N ASP A 8 2.24 7.12 1.93
CA ASP A 8 3.52 6.79 1.27
C ASP A 8 3.75 5.28 1.02
N VAL A 9 2.71 4.57 0.59
CA VAL A 9 2.79 3.13 0.28
C VAL A 9 3.65 2.86 -0.96
N HIS A 10 3.66 3.77 -1.94
CA HIS A 10 4.46 3.68 -3.17
C HIS A 10 4.33 2.33 -3.91
N LEU A 11 3.10 1.86 -4.15
CA LEU A 11 2.87 0.65 -4.93
C LEU A 11 3.50 0.76 -6.32
N GLY A 12 4.16 -0.32 -6.74
CA GLY A 12 4.89 -0.37 -8.02
C GLY A 12 6.28 0.28 -7.97
N CYS A 13 6.78 0.67 -6.80
CA CYS A 13 8.14 1.14 -6.64
C CYS A 13 9.15 0.02 -6.93
N THR A 14 10.14 0.31 -7.78
CA THR A 14 11.30 -0.55 -8.00
C THR A 14 12.51 0.06 -7.29
N ARG A 15 12.87 -0.46 -6.13
CA ARG A 15 14.06 -0.02 -5.39
C ARG A 15 15.28 -0.82 -5.81
N TYR A 16 16.42 -0.13 -5.90
CA TYR A 16 17.74 -0.72 -6.19
C TYR A 16 17.81 -1.58 -7.48
N GLN A 17 16.91 -1.34 -8.45
CA GLN A 17 16.79 -2.14 -9.67
C GLN A 17 16.46 -3.62 -9.43
N LEU A 18 15.97 -3.97 -8.23
CA LEU A 18 15.51 -5.30 -7.88
C LEU A 18 14.12 -5.55 -8.44
N ALA A 19 13.97 -6.59 -9.26
CA ALA A 19 12.72 -6.93 -9.92
C ALA A 19 11.61 -7.35 -8.93
N GLU A 20 12.01 -7.86 -7.76
CA GLU A 20 11.14 -8.28 -6.67
C GLU A 20 10.58 -7.13 -5.84
N SER A 21 11.27 -5.98 -5.80
CA SER A 21 10.91 -4.88 -4.89
C SER A 21 9.45 -4.38 -5.04
N PRO A 22 8.83 -4.30 -6.24
CA PRO A 22 7.40 -3.94 -6.33
C PRO A 22 6.48 -4.91 -5.60
N ARG A 23 6.85 -6.19 -5.51
CA ARG A 23 6.10 -7.20 -4.78
C ARG A 23 6.25 -7.03 -3.28
N ASP A 24 7.45 -6.66 -2.80
CA ASP A 24 7.67 -6.40 -1.37
C ASP A 24 6.79 -5.25 -0.86
N PHE A 25 6.66 -4.17 -1.63
CA PHE A 25 5.75 -3.06 -1.31
C PHE A 25 4.28 -3.49 -1.31
N PHE A 26 3.89 -4.37 -2.23
CA PHE A 26 2.53 -4.91 -2.28
C PHE A 26 2.24 -5.83 -1.08
N ASP A 27 3.16 -6.74 -0.76
CA ASP A 27 3.01 -7.67 0.35
C ASP A 27 2.97 -6.91 1.69
N ALA A 28 3.79 -5.86 1.86
CA ALA A 28 3.75 -4.98 3.03
C ALA A 28 2.42 -4.24 3.17
N TRP A 29 1.89 -3.71 2.06
CA TRP A 29 0.57 -3.06 2.04
C TRP A 29 -0.56 -4.02 2.47
N VAL A 30 -0.57 -5.24 1.93
CA VAL A 30 -1.56 -6.27 2.28
C VAL A 30 -1.46 -6.65 3.76
N ASP A 31 -0.24 -6.83 4.27
CA ASP A 31 0.00 -7.17 5.68
C ASP A 31 -0.54 -6.08 6.63
N VAL A 32 -0.31 -4.80 6.30
CA VAL A 32 -0.84 -3.68 7.08
C VAL A 32 -2.37 -3.67 7.10
N LEU A 33 -3.01 -3.87 5.95
CA LEU A 33 -4.47 -3.94 5.87
C LEU A 33 -5.03 -5.10 6.70
N GLN A 34 -4.42 -6.28 6.60
CA GLN A 34 -4.89 -7.44 7.34
C GLN A 34 -4.78 -7.20 8.84
N ARG A 35 -3.59 -6.84 9.32
CA ARG A 35 -3.32 -6.73 10.76
C ARG A 35 -3.99 -5.52 11.41
N TYR A 36 -4.03 -4.38 10.73
CA TYR A 36 -4.38 -3.11 11.38
C TYR A 36 -5.69 -2.50 10.88
N ALA A 37 -6.22 -2.94 9.74
CA ALA A 37 -7.56 -2.53 9.32
C ALA A 37 -8.60 -3.62 9.61
N ILE A 38 -8.37 -4.84 9.11
CA ILE A 38 -9.34 -5.95 9.18
C ILE A 38 -9.40 -6.55 10.57
N ASP A 39 -8.28 -7.03 11.10
CA ASP A 39 -8.24 -7.71 12.41
C ASP A 39 -8.67 -6.77 13.54
N GLU A 40 -8.28 -5.49 13.42
CA GLU A 40 -8.60 -4.42 14.36
C GLU A 40 -9.99 -3.80 14.16
N LYS A 41 -10.75 -4.24 13.13
CA LYS A 41 -12.11 -3.81 12.77
C LYS A 41 -12.28 -2.30 12.77
N VAL A 42 -11.42 -1.60 12.04
CA VAL A 42 -11.53 -0.14 11.90
C VAL A 42 -12.77 0.24 11.08
N ASP A 43 -13.36 1.39 11.40
CA ASP A 43 -14.55 1.91 10.71
C ASP A 43 -14.21 2.40 9.29
N PHE A 44 -13.01 2.94 9.12
CA PHE A 44 -12.49 3.40 7.82
C PHE A 44 -10.97 3.54 7.85
N VAL A 45 -10.38 3.66 6.66
CA VAL A 45 -8.96 3.92 6.44
C VAL A 45 -8.82 5.26 5.72
N ILE A 46 -7.93 6.13 6.22
CA ILE A 46 -7.50 7.35 5.54
C ILE A 46 -6.13 7.09 4.91
N MET A 47 -6.05 7.29 3.60
CA MET A 47 -4.80 7.22 2.81
C MET A 47 -4.31 8.65 2.50
N CYS A 48 -3.19 9.05 3.08
CA CYS A 48 -2.67 10.43 3.03
C CYS A 48 -1.37 10.57 2.22
N GLY A 49 -1.43 10.27 0.92
CA GLY A 49 -0.33 10.54 -0.02
C GLY A 49 0.31 9.29 -0.61
N ASP A 50 0.88 9.47 -1.81
CA ASP A 50 1.74 8.56 -2.56
C ASP A 50 1.38 7.07 -2.48
N PHE A 51 0.12 6.75 -2.76
CA PHE A 51 -0.32 5.37 -2.81
C PHE A 51 0.35 4.60 -3.96
N PHE A 52 0.53 5.24 -5.11
CA PHE A 52 1.28 4.70 -6.24
C PHE A 52 2.61 5.43 -6.41
N HIS A 53 3.67 4.71 -6.74
CA HIS A 53 4.98 5.32 -6.98
C HIS A 53 5.07 6.09 -8.31
N LYS A 54 4.22 5.76 -9.29
CA LYS A 54 4.16 6.45 -10.59
C LYS A 54 2.71 6.75 -10.94
N ASP A 55 2.44 7.98 -11.38
CA ASP A 55 1.11 8.46 -11.81
C ASP A 55 0.51 7.66 -12.97
N ARG A 56 1.33 6.94 -13.75
CA ARG A 56 0.89 6.13 -14.88
C ARG A 56 0.75 4.67 -14.48
N TYR A 57 -0.27 4.36 -13.70
CA TYR A 57 -0.74 2.98 -13.59
C TYR A 57 -1.35 2.57 -14.95
N ARG A 58 -0.58 1.91 -15.82
CA ARG A 58 -1.17 1.17 -16.93
C ARG A 58 -1.76 -0.11 -16.34
N PRO A 59 -3.08 -0.36 -16.47
CA PRO A 59 -3.63 -1.66 -16.14
C PRO A 59 -2.88 -2.70 -16.96
N LYS A 60 -2.30 -3.71 -16.32
CA LYS A 60 -1.84 -4.90 -17.05
C LYS A 60 -3.09 -5.55 -17.62
N ARG A 61 -3.18 -5.57 -18.95
CA ARG A 61 -4.18 -6.38 -19.69
C ARG A 61 -3.93 -7.86 -19.44
#